data_AF-R7LB96-F1
#
_entry.id   AF-R7LB96-F1
#
_cell.length_a   1.000
_cell.length_b   1.000
_cell.length_c   1.000
_cell.angle_alpha   90.00
_cell.angle_beta   90.00
_cell.angle_gamma   90.00
#
_symmetry.space_group_name_H-M   'P 1'
#
loop_
_entity.id
_entity.type
_entity.pdbx_description
1 polymer ?
#
loop_
_entity_poly.entity_id
_entity_poly.type
_entity_poly.pdbx_seq_one_letter_code
_entity_poly.pdbx_strand_id
1 'polypeptide(L)'
;MAYQLIYTSYPMSLVNGRTGFSTVARTREMSEKLSSAIERCSVYDVSRGVVYTHRILNVGGKSWHVLSRITDSGVDYTNRNNYIAHHLALSADEISGLANPAEILMQWNGWRSSWSEPPKYLPPPEGLDAISASCSLPAENWRREFGDCGAAAILNCGAANIIADVSDSEKLLKLFSESSLLEVNPADAWKFTFTTSFSAADNPADFYWKAYPENTGVQGAVIDLKRRTIPQIPACRAAEYARSGVMNNRERFNLTVSAPPPASRKFDVIDTQSGKDGGSFAAKLIGGAVALSVVLVAGVFGVYYSIDGASKKPSRSNVSEPVPVLKTSASESREDFGKYSNLTSGELKSEVSMLIEKCEFQKALDAWDCSVHAKNEPNYRVGLLGAIGYKADNLMRYSENIFMSQMASDSERARAIENVFAARRALDIDGVPRIAERMKRWNELNKKIKK
;
A
#
# COMPACT_ATOMS: atom_id res chain seq x y z
N MET A 1 -5.60 -4.64 25.20
CA MET A 1 -5.68 -3.29 25.79
C MET A 1 -4.39 -2.58 25.44
N ALA A 2 -4.49 -1.33 24.97
CA ALA A 2 -3.33 -0.54 24.62
C ALA A 2 -2.42 -0.33 25.83
N TYR A 3 -1.13 -0.13 25.59
CA TYR A 3 -0.13 0.08 26.63
C TYR A 3 0.56 1.42 26.45
N GLN A 4 1.05 1.99 27.55
CA GLN A 4 1.91 3.18 27.55
C GLN A 4 3.25 2.89 28.24
N LEU A 5 4.31 3.58 27.83
CA LEU A 5 5.66 3.51 28.40
C LEU A 5 6.32 4.89 28.35
N ILE A 6 6.99 5.27 29.45
CA ILE A 6 7.74 6.51 29.60
C ILE A 6 9.20 6.18 29.89
N TYR A 7 10.08 6.71 29.05
CA TYR A 7 11.53 6.55 29.10
C TYR A 7 12.21 7.92 29.21
N THR A 8 13.11 8.09 30.18
CA THR A 8 13.84 9.35 30.44
C THR A 8 15.03 9.10 31.37
N SER A 9 15.94 10.06 31.56
CA SER A 9 17.00 9.97 32.57
C SER A 9 16.45 10.32 33.96
N TYR A 10 16.48 9.36 34.90
CA TYR A 10 15.99 9.53 36.27
C TYR A 10 16.86 8.76 37.29
N PRO A 11 16.92 9.17 38.58
CA PRO A 11 17.77 8.51 39.58
C PRO A 11 17.44 7.03 39.82
N MET A 12 16.17 6.68 39.62
CA MET A 12 15.63 5.33 39.77
C MET A 12 14.87 4.95 38.51
N SER A 13 14.76 3.66 38.23
CA SER A 13 14.00 3.13 37.10
C SER A 13 12.99 2.10 37.60
N LEU A 14 12.08 1.68 36.73
CA LEU A 14 11.08 0.66 37.07
C LEU A 14 11.72 -0.74 37.23
N VAL A 15 12.92 -0.95 36.68
CA VAL A 15 13.68 -2.20 36.77
C VAL A 15 14.89 -1.98 37.68
N ASN A 16 14.80 -2.50 38.91
CA ASN A 16 15.83 -2.36 39.94
C ASN A 16 17.26 -2.53 39.40
N GLY A 17 18.14 -1.57 39.72
CA GLY A 17 19.56 -1.59 39.34
C GLY A 17 19.92 -0.88 38.04
N ARG A 18 18.96 -0.37 37.25
CA ARG A 18 19.24 0.56 36.14
C ARG A 18 19.12 2.02 36.61
N THR A 19 20.05 2.86 36.17
CA THR A 19 20.10 4.32 36.42
C THR A 19 20.35 5.08 35.11
N GLY A 20 19.98 6.37 35.06
CA GLY A 20 20.02 7.16 33.83
C GLY A 20 18.85 6.84 32.91
N PHE A 21 19.06 6.97 31.59
CA PHE A 21 18.03 6.76 30.58
C PHE A 21 17.46 5.33 30.62
N SER A 22 16.20 5.22 31.04
CA SER A 22 15.53 3.95 31.30
C SER A 22 14.02 4.12 31.38
N THR A 23 13.27 3.02 31.31
CA THR A 23 11.83 3.05 31.59
C THR A 23 11.59 3.41 33.06
N VAL A 24 10.98 4.58 33.29
CA VAL A 24 10.53 5.03 34.60
C VAL A 24 9.09 4.60 34.87
N ALA A 25 8.28 4.43 33.83
CA ALA A 25 6.90 3.99 33.99
C ALA A 25 6.38 3.24 32.76
N ARG A 26 5.54 2.22 32.96
CA ARG A 26 4.82 1.54 31.88
C ARG A 26 3.53 0.87 32.37
N THR A 27 2.63 0.51 31.47
CA THR A 27 1.50 -0.37 31.79
C THR A 27 2.01 -1.73 32.27
N ARG A 28 1.43 -2.28 33.34
CA ARG A 28 1.94 -3.48 34.04
C ARG A 28 1.95 -4.72 33.14
N GLU A 29 0.92 -4.87 32.34
CA GLU A 29 0.65 -6.00 31.43
C GLU A 29 1.56 -5.99 30.19
N MET A 30 2.30 -4.90 29.95
CA MET A 30 3.33 -4.85 28.91
C MET A 30 4.44 -5.87 29.21
N SER A 31 4.67 -6.82 28.30
CA SER A 31 5.77 -7.79 28.46
C SER A 31 7.15 -7.12 28.39
N GLU A 32 8.13 -7.64 29.13
CA GLU A 32 9.52 -7.15 29.09
C GLU A 32 10.11 -7.13 27.66
N LYS A 33 9.78 -8.13 26.83
CA LYS A 33 10.21 -8.18 25.42
C LYS A 33 9.68 -7.00 24.60
N LEU A 34 8.46 -6.55 24.87
CA LEU A 34 7.86 -5.38 24.22
C LEU A 34 8.43 -4.09 24.82
N SER A 35 8.56 -4.02 26.16
CA SER A 35 9.19 -2.89 26.86
C SER A 35 10.58 -2.60 26.31
N SER A 36 11.48 -3.58 26.31
CA SER A 36 12.84 -3.42 25.77
C SER A 36 12.89 -3.21 24.25
N ALA A 37 11.84 -3.54 23.50
CA ALA A 37 11.75 -3.19 22.08
C ALA A 37 11.39 -1.72 21.89
N ILE A 38 10.46 -1.20 22.69
CA ILE A 38 10.05 0.21 22.71
C ILE A 38 11.16 1.12 23.26
N GLU A 39 11.92 0.68 24.29
CA GLU A 39 13.10 1.41 24.80
C GLU A 39 14.14 1.73 23.70
N ARG A 40 14.26 0.89 22.66
CA ARG A 40 15.15 1.15 21.52
C ARG A 40 14.62 2.17 20.52
N CYS A 41 13.33 2.51 20.60
CA CYS A 41 12.71 3.56 19.79
C CYS A 41 12.77 4.95 20.45
N SER A 42 13.28 5.05 21.68
CA SER A 42 13.38 6.28 22.48
C SER A 42 14.56 7.18 22.08
N VAL A 43 14.88 7.27 20.79
CA VAL A 43 16.00 8.08 20.26
C VAL A 43 15.61 9.56 20.21
N TYR A 44 16.51 10.45 20.64
CA TYR A 44 16.38 11.90 20.53
C TYR A 44 17.75 12.53 20.32
N ASP A 45 18.03 12.97 19.09
CA ASP A 45 19.30 13.59 18.67
C ASP A 45 19.13 15.03 18.17
N VAL A 46 17.93 15.60 18.29
CA VAL A 46 17.64 17.00 17.96
C VAL A 46 17.98 17.91 19.14
N SER A 47 18.38 19.15 18.85
CA SER A 47 18.80 20.11 19.88
C SER A 47 17.66 20.60 20.76
N ARG A 48 16.48 20.85 20.16
CA ARG A 48 15.20 21.21 20.80
C ARG A 48 14.02 20.86 19.90
N GLY A 49 12.84 20.73 20.51
CA GLY A 49 11.56 20.54 19.82
C GLY A 49 10.92 19.20 20.16
N VAL A 50 9.92 18.80 19.36
CA VAL A 50 9.19 17.54 19.53
C VAL A 50 9.37 16.68 18.29
N VAL A 51 9.73 15.42 18.50
CA VAL A 51 9.77 14.38 17.46
C VAL A 51 8.59 13.45 17.66
N TYR A 52 7.75 13.33 16.64
CA TYR A 52 6.64 12.38 16.60
C TYR A 52 6.98 11.25 15.64
N THR A 53 6.68 10.01 16.05
CA THR A 53 6.93 8.82 15.23
C THR A 53 5.77 7.84 15.31
N HIS A 54 5.53 7.14 14.21
CA HIS A 54 4.71 5.93 14.14
C HIS A 54 5.57 4.81 13.53
N ARG A 55 5.79 3.73 14.28
CA ARG A 55 6.54 2.53 13.84
C ARG A 55 5.65 1.29 13.99
N ILE A 56 5.94 0.22 13.24
CA ILE A 56 5.32 -1.11 13.43
C ILE A 56 6.39 -2.09 13.90
N LEU A 57 6.24 -2.61 15.12
CA LEU A 57 7.18 -3.57 15.71
C LEU A 57 6.60 -4.98 15.75
N ASN A 58 7.38 -5.98 15.34
CA ASN A 58 6.98 -7.39 15.44
C ASN A 58 7.65 -8.03 16.66
N VAL A 59 6.87 -8.22 17.74
CA VAL A 59 7.37 -8.70 19.04
C VAL A 59 6.47 -9.82 19.57
N GLY A 60 7.08 -10.95 19.91
CA GLY A 60 6.37 -12.10 20.50
C GLY A 60 5.33 -12.73 19.57
N GLY A 61 5.54 -12.66 18.25
CA GLY A 61 4.58 -13.15 17.25
C GLY A 61 3.38 -12.24 16.99
N LYS A 62 3.36 -11.03 17.59
CA LYS A 62 2.34 -10.00 17.34
C LYS A 62 2.96 -8.74 16.73
N SER A 63 2.21 -8.07 15.87
CA SER A 63 2.54 -6.73 15.37
C SER A 63 1.95 -5.67 16.30
N TRP A 64 2.74 -4.64 16.58
CA TRP A 64 2.41 -3.52 17.46
C TRP A 64 2.63 -2.20 16.74
N HIS A 65 1.60 -1.36 16.70
CA HIS A 65 1.72 0.03 16.29
C HIS A 65 2.24 0.83 17.47
N VAL A 66 3.41 1.46 17.30
CA VAL A 66 4.07 2.25 18.35
C VAL A 66 4.04 3.71 17.94
N LEU A 67 3.24 4.50 18.65
CA LEU A 67 3.17 5.95 18.53
C LEU A 67 4.09 6.53 19.59
N SER A 68 5.06 7.38 19.21
CA SER A 68 5.98 8.00 20.18
C SER A 68 5.99 9.51 20.03
N ARG A 69 5.92 10.21 21.16
CA ARG A 69 6.23 11.63 21.28
C ARG A 69 7.48 11.76 22.14
N ILE A 70 8.53 12.37 21.57
CA ILE A 70 9.83 12.53 22.21
C ILE A 70 10.20 14.01 22.22
N THR A 71 10.58 14.55 23.38
CA THR A 71 10.85 15.98 23.56
C THR A 71 11.91 16.21 24.62
N ASP A 72 12.62 17.35 24.50
CA ASP A 72 13.48 17.88 25.56
C ASP A 72 12.71 17.98 26.89
N SER A 73 13.38 17.61 27.97
CA SER A 73 12.86 17.60 29.35
C SER A 73 13.81 18.35 30.30
N GLY A 74 14.58 19.32 29.78
CA GLY A 74 15.54 20.12 30.55
C GLY A 74 16.81 19.33 30.93
N VAL A 75 17.18 19.37 32.20
CA VAL A 75 18.37 18.67 32.74
C VAL A 75 17.98 17.49 33.63
N ASP A 76 18.81 16.44 33.61
CA ASP A 76 18.65 15.27 34.49
C ASP A 76 19.24 15.51 35.89
N TYR A 77 19.05 14.53 36.76
CA TYR A 77 19.57 14.52 38.13
C TYR A 77 21.11 14.55 38.25
N THR A 78 21.83 14.46 37.14
CA THR A 78 23.29 14.60 37.04
C THR A 78 23.72 15.89 36.33
N ASN A 79 22.77 16.81 36.11
CA ASN A 79 22.96 18.09 35.42
C ASN A 79 23.43 17.96 33.95
N ARG A 80 22.98 16.91 33.25
CA ARG A 80 23.17 16.73 31.79
C ARG A 80 21.83 16.93 31.06
N ASN A 81 21.85 17.18 29.76
CA ASN A 81 20.62 17.30 28.96
C ASN A 81 19.76 16.03 29.08
N ASN A 82 18.45 16.23 29.27
CA ASN A 82 17.46 15.17 29.40
C ASN A 82 16.38 15.31 28.33
N TYR A 83 15.82 14.18 27.91
CA TYR A 83 14.61 14.12 27.11
C TYR A 83 13.66 13.09 27.71
N ILE A 84 12.39 13.22 27.36
CA ILE A 84 11.35 12.24 27.69
C ILE A 84 10.78 11.67 26.40
N ALA A 85 10.76 10.35 26.31
CA ALA A 85 10.08 9.61 25.28
C ALA A 85 8.84 8.95 25.90
N HIS A 86 7.65 9.43 25.52
CA HIS A 86 6.39 8.79 25.87
C HIS A 86 5.90 8.01 24.65
N HIS A 87 5.66 6.72 24.84
CA HIS A 87 5.24 5.77 23.82
C HIS A 87 3.86 5.20 24.16
N LEU A 88 3.01 5.07 23.14
CA LEU A 88 1.81 4.23 23.14
C LEU A 88 2.08 3.01 22.25
N ALA A 89 1.63 1.84 22.68
CA ALA A 89 1.72 0.59 21.92
C ALA A 89 0.33 -0.05 21.80
N LEU A 90 -0.14 -0.21 20.55
CA LEU A 90 -1.46 -0.73 20.21
C LEU A 90 -1.31 -2.00 19.36
N SER A 91 -2.13 -3.01 19.66
CA SER A 91 -2.28 -4.20 18.83
C SER A 91 -3.15 -3.90 17.59
N ALA A 92 -3.05 -4.73 16.54
CA ALA A 92 -3.87 -4.63 15.33
C ALA A 92 -5.39 -4.71 15.60
N ASP A 93 -5.80 -5.35 16.71
CA ASP A 93 -7.21 -5.41 17.12
C ASP A 93 -7.73 -4.07 17.67
N GLU A 94 -6.82 -3.19 18.12
CA GLU A 94 -7.13 -2.01 18.95
C GLU A 94 -7.16 -0.72 18.16
N ILE A 95 -6.51 -0.72 17.00
CA ILE A 95 -6.52 0.39 16.04
C ILE A 95 -7.85 0.48 15.28
N SER A 96 -8.70 -0.56 15.38
CA SER A 96 -10.01 -0.61 14.75
C SER A 96 -10.96 0.41 15.36
N GLY A 97 -11.43 1.36 14.55
CA GLY A 97 -12.31 2.44 14.99
C GLY A 97 -11.61 3.65 15.62
N LEU A 98 -10.29 3.61 15.82
CA LEU A 98 -9.51 4.78 16.26
C LEU A 98 -9.21 5.72 15.10
N ALA A 99 -8.94 7.00 15.43
CA ALA A 99 -8.36 7.95 14.49
C ALA A 99 -7.01 7.48 13.94
N ASN A 100 -6.55 8.08 12.84
CA ASN A 100 -5.27 7.71 12.24
C ASN A 100 -4.07 8.07 13.17
N PRO A 101 -2.89 7.45 12.98
CA PRO A 101 -1.71 7.66 13.83
C PRO A 101 -1.33 9.12 14.06
N ALA A 102 -1.47 9.98 13.04
CA ALA A 102 -1.05 11.37 13.10
C ALA A 102 -2.03 12.23 13.91
N GLU A 103 -3.34 11.95 13.81
CA GLU A 103 -4.36 12.58 14.66
C GLU A 103 -4.15 12.24 16.14
N ILE A 104 -3.86 10.97 16.46
CA ILE A 104 -3.59 10.56 17.86
C ILE A 104 -2.33 11.22 18.41
N LEU A 105 -1.24 11.25 17.63
CA LEU A 105 0.00 11.93 18.01
C LEU A 105 -0.20 13.42 18.27
N MET A 106 -1.08 14.08 17.50
CA MET A 106 -1.37 15.52 17.62
C MET A 106 -2.37 15.85 18.75
N GLN A 107 -3.39 15.02 18.98
CA GLN A 107 -4.53 15.36 19.82
C GLN A 107 -4.56 14.68 21.20
N TRP A 108 -3.89 13.54 21.39
CA TRP A 108 -3.98 12.83 22.67
C TRP A 108 -3.36 13.66 23.82
N ASN A 109 -4.17 14.02 24.81
CA ASN A 109 -3.78 14.92 25.89
C ASN A 109 -2.96 14.24 27.01
N GLY A 110 -2.82 12.91 26.99
CA GLY A 110 -2.06 12.16 27.99
C GLY A 110 -0.53 12.22 27.83
N TRP A 111 -0.04 12.85 26.76
CA TRP A 111 1.39 13.03 26.53
C TRP A 111 2.10 13.73 27.70
N ARG A 112 3.36 13.33 27.97
CA ARG A 112 4.19 13.92 29.03
C ARG A 112 5.37 14.65 28.40
N SER A 113 5.76 15.78 28.99
CA SER A 113 6.93 16.59 28.60
C SER A 113 7.98 16.69 29.71
N SER A 114 7.72 16.08 30.86
CA SER A 114 8.67 15.89 31.96
C SER A 114 8.21 14.76 32.88
N TRP A 115 9.11 14.29 33.76
CA TRP A 115 8.82 13.28 34.77
C TRP A 115 9.48 13.65 36.10
N SER A 116 8.69 13.65 37.17
CA SER A 116 9.15 13.99 38.53
C SER A 116 8.71 12.98 39.60
N GLU A 117 7.93 11.96 39.23
CA GLU A 117 7.36 10.98 40.15
C GLU A 117 8.29 9.78 40.38
N PRO A 118 8.16 9.04 41.49
CA PRO A 118 8.81 7.74 41.64
C PRO A 118 8.43 6.78 40.50
N PRO A 119 9.33 5.86 40.09
CA PRO A 119 9.01 4.87 39.06
C PRO A 119 7.77 4.04 39.43
N LYS A 120 6.81 3.95 38.50
CA LYS A 120 5.50 3.35 38.78
C LYS A 120 4.90 2.63 37.57
N TYR A 121 3.98 1.71 37.84
CA TYR A 121 3.11 1.18 36.80
C TYR A 121 2.00 2.17 36.49
N LEU A 122 1.69 2.34 35.20
CA LEU A 122 0.61 3.19 34.71
C LEU A 122 -0.64 2.35 34.41
N PRO A 123 -1.85 2.94 34.44
CA PRO A 123 -3.00 2.33 33.80
C PRO A 123 -2.79 2.21 32.27
N PRO A 124 -3.66 1.51 31.55
CA PRO A 124 -3.82 1.67 30.11
C PRO A 124 -4.03 3.16 29.72
N PRO A 125 -3.67 3.59 28.50
CA PRO A 125 -3.98 4.93 28.03
C PRO A 125 -5.49 5.09 27.79
N GLU A 126 -6.08 6.16 28.33
CA GLU A 126 -7.51 6.46 28.23
C GLU A 126 -7.79 7.51 27.14
N GLY A 127 -9.03 7.56 26.65
CA GLY A 127 -9.53 8.61 25.76
C GLY A 127 -9.02 8.57 24.31
N LEU A 128 -8.39 7.47 23.88
CA LEU A 128 -7.94 7.29 22.49
C LEU A 128 -9.10 7.18 21.49
N ASP A 129 -10.21 6.60 21.96
CA ASP A 129 -11.49 6.44 21.27
C ASP A 129 -12.28 7.75 21.14
N ALA A 130 -12.04 8.71 22.03
CA ALA A 130 -12.66 10.05 21.97
C ALA A 130 -11.98 10.98 20.94
N ILE A 131 -10.84 10.60 20.37
CA ILE A 131 -10.10 11.42 19.40
C ILE A 131 -10.85 11.40 18.05
N SER A 132 -11.44 12.53 17.69
CA SER A 132 -12.09 12.75 16.40
C SER A 132 -11.06 13.17 15.35
N ALA A 133 -11.29 12.87 14.07
CA ALA A 133 -10.42 13.36 13.00
C ALA A 133 -10.48 14.90 12.89
N SER A 134 -9.35 15.59 13.07
CA SER A 134 -9.28 17.05 12.92
C SER A 134 -8.97 17.49 11.50
N CYS A 135 -8.21 16.69 10.75
CA CYS A 135 -8.03 16.86 9.31
C CYS A 135 -9.17 16.17 8.55
N SER A 136 -9.47 16.69 7.36
CA SER A 136 -10.50 16.16 6.46
C SER A 136 -10.02 16.29 5.01
N LEU A 137 -10.86 15.87 4.05
CA LEU A 137 -10.65 16.15 2.64
C LEU A 137 -11.74 17.12 2.14
N PRO A 138 -11.44 18.08 1.23
CA PRO A 138 -10.19 18.28 0.51
C PRO A 138 -8.95 18.56 1.37
N ALA A 139 -7.77 18.18 0.88
CA ALA A 139 -6.50 18.29 1.60
C ALA A 139 -6.00 19.75 1.67
N GLU A 140 -6.59 20.54 2.55
CA GLU A 140 -6.36 21.98 2.67
C GLU A 140 -5.02 22.34 3.32
N ASN A 141 -4.46 21.49 4.19
CA ASN A 141 -3.10 21.70 4.70
C ASN A 141 -2.08 21.52 3.56
N TRP A 142 -2.25 20.54 2.68
CA TRP A 142 -1.44 20.42 1.45
C TRP A 142 -1.59 21.63 0.52
N ARG A 143 -2.81 22.14 0.32
CA ARG A 143 -3.03 23.38 -0.46
C ARG A 143 -2.34 24.59 0.16
N ARG A 144 -2.36 24.74 1.48
CA ARG A 144 -1.76 25.89 2.18
C ARG A 144 -0.24 25.93 2.05
N GLU A 145 0.42 24.77 2.10
CA GLU A 145 1.89 24.72 2.00
C GLU A 145 2.39 24.72 0.53
N PHE A 146 1.66 24.09 -0.40
CA PHE A 146 2.15 23.84 -1.78
C PHE A 146 1.20 24.27 -2.93
N GLY A 147 0.07 24.89 -2.62
CA GLY A 147 -0.86 25.47 -3.62
C GLY A 147 -1.91 24.50 -4.20
N ASP A 148 -1.77 23.19 -4.03
CA ASP A 148 -2.72 22.20 -4.55
C ASP A 148 -2.93 21.03 -3.55
N CYS A 149 -4.19 20.72 -3.24
CA CYS A 149 -4.56 19.56 -2.43
C CYS A 149 -4.07 18.23 -3.03
N GLY A 150 -3.97 18.15 -4.36
CA GLY A 150 -3.53 16.96 -5.08
C GLY A 150 -2.14 16.47 -4.66
N ALA A 151 -1.30 17.36 -4.10
CA ALA A 151 0.00 17.02 -3.55
C ALA A 151 -0.07 15.98 -2.42
N ALA A 152 -1.19 15.85 -1.71
CA ALA A 152 -1.39 14.81 -0.69
C ALA A 152 -1.18 13.38 -1.23
N ALA A 153 -1.44 13.17 -2.53
CA ALA A 153 -1.25 11.87 -3.18
C ALA A 153 0.24 11.48 -3.34
N ILE A 154 1.19 12.42 -3.22
CA ILE A 154 2.63 12.13 -3.31
C ILE A 154 3.04 11.14 -2.21
N LEU A 155 2.56 11.34 -0.98
CA LEU A 155 2.80 10.41 0.13
C LEU A 155 2.02 9.10 0.02
N ASN A 156 0.86 9.11 -0.66
CA ASN A 156 0.06 7.90 -0.88
C ASN A 156 0.69 6.95 -1.91
N CYS A 157 1.35 7.51 -2.94
CA CYS A 157 1.97 6.73 -4.01
C CYS A 157 3.26 5.97 -3.61
N GLY A 158 3.86 6.24 -2.45
CA GLY A 158 5.05 5.50 -2.02
C GLY A 158 5.77 6.06 -0.79
N ALA A 159 6.92 5.47 -0.48
CA ALA A 159 7.81 5.98 0.55
C ALA A 159 8.37 7.35 0.12
N ALA A 160 8.49 8.27 1.06
CA ALA A 160 8.81 9.66 0.77
C ALA A 160 9.86 10.22 1.72
N ASN A 161 10.76 11.03 1.15
CA ASN A 161 11.75 11.80 1.87
C ASN A 161 11.32 13.27 1.87
N ILE A 162 11.42 13.92 3.02
CA ILE A 162 10.90 15.26 3.27
C ILE A 162 12.01 16.09 3.93
N ILE A 163 12.24 17.32 3.47
CA ILE A 163 13.09 18.30 4.16
C ILE A 163 12.17 19.20 4.98
N ALA A 164 12.38 19.24 6.30
CA ALA A 164 11.59 20.00 7.25
C ALA A 164 12.40 20.31 8.51
N ASP A 165 12.14 21.45 9.16
CA ASP A 165 12.74 21.75 10.44
C ASP A 165 11.99 21.02 11.57
N VAL A 166 12.63 20.76 12.72
CA VAL A 166 11.99 20.06 13.87
C VAL A 166 10.75 20.82 14.38
N SER A 167 10.71 22.14 14.17
CA SER A 167 9.55 23.00 14.45
C SER A 167 8.35 22.76 13.52
N ASP A 168 8.52 22.15 12.34
CA ASP A 168 7.43 21.78 11.44
C ASP A 168 6.71 20.49 11.85
N SER A 169 7.10 19.86 12.97
CA SER A 169 6.57 18.56 13.41
C SER A 169 5.03 18.47 13.44
N GLU A 170 4.33 19.47 13.98
CA GLU A 170 2.85 19.51 13.95
C GLU A 170 2.27 19.73 12.55
N LYS A 171 2.95 20.49 11.69
CA LYS A 171 2.56 20.70 10.29
C LYS A 171 2.69 19.39 9.52
N LEU A 172 3.78 18.65 9.73
CA LEU A 172 3.98 17.31 9.17
C LEU A 172 2.88 16.34 9.60
N LEU A 173 2.47 16.32 10.87
CA LEU A 173 1.34 15.48 11.31
C LEU A 173 0.04 15.78 10.56
N LYS A 174 -0.26 17.06 10.28
CA LYS A 174 -1.45 17.44 9.48
C LYS A 174 -1.35 16.96 8.03
N LEU A 175 -0.18 17.11 7.41
CA LEU A 175 0.07 16.60 6.04
C LEU A 175 -0.01 15.06 5.99
N PHE A 176 0.53 14.36 6.99
CA PHE A 176 0.45 12.91 7.14
C PHE A 176 -0.98 12.43 7.36
N SER A 177 -1.77 13.15 8.16
CA SER A 177 -3.20 12.85 8.35
C SER A 177 -3.97 12.96 7.03
N GLU A 178 -3.88 14.11 6.34
CA GLU A 178 -4.58 14.32 5.05
C GLU A 178 -4.18 13.30 3.98
N SER A 179 -2.90 12.95 3.87
CA SER A 179 -2.44 11.89 2.95
C SER A 179 -2.94 10.49 3.32
N SER A 180 -3.12 10.22 4.62
CA SER A 180 -3.66 8.95 5.11
C SER A 180 -5.17 8.81 4.84
N LEU A 181 -5.90 9.92 4.80
CA LEU A 181 -7.34 9.94 4.46
C LEU A 181 -7.64 9.58 3.00
N LEU A 182 -6.62 9.46 2.15
CA LEU A 182 -6.77 9.00 0.76
C LEU A 182 -7.00 7.49 0.65
N GLU A 183 -6.75 6.72 1.72
CA GLU A 183 -7.06 5.29 1.77
C GLU A 183 -8.58 5.04 1.81
N VAL A 184 -9.04 4.06 1.03
CA VAL A 184 -10.47 3.70 1.00
C VAL A 184 -10.93 3.06 2.32
N ASN A 185 -10.04 2.36 3.02
CA ASN A 185 -10.29 1.80 4.33
C ASN A 185 -9.50 2.60 5.40
N PRO A 186 -10.15 3.23 6.39
CA PRO A 186 -9.46 3.95 7.46
C PRO A 186 -8.41 3.12 8.21
N ALA A 187 -8.57 1.79 8.30
CA ALA A 187 -7.57 0.92 8.92
C ALA A 187 -6.25 0.85 8.12
N ASP A 188 -6.26 1.16 6.82
CA ASP A 188 -5.04 1.18 6.00
C ASP A 188 -4.15 2.40 6.30
N ALA A 189 -4.70 3.48 6.88
CA ALA A 189 -3.92 4.62 7.38
C ALA A 189 -2.83 4.20 8.39
N TRP A 190 -3.10 3.15 9.18
CA TRP A 190 -2.15 2.57 10.14
C TRP A 190 -1.01 1.77 9.47
N LYS A 191 -0.96 1.65 8.14
CA LYS A 191 0.16 1.04 7.42
C LYS A 191 1.30 2.02 7.14
N PHE A 192 1.03 3.33 7.16
CA PHE A 192 2.04 4.35 6.91
C PHE A 192 2.81 4.67 8.20
N THR A 193 4.01 4.11 8.32
CA THR A 193 4.96 4.49 9.38
C THR A 193 5.68 5.78 9.00
N PHE A 194 5.97 6.62 9.97
CA PHE A 194 6.61 7.92 9.73
C PHE A 194 7.42 8.45 10.92
N THR A 195 8.33 9.38 10.62
CA THR A 195 8.97 10.25 11.62
C THR A 195 8.97 11.71 11.16
N THR A 196 8.73 12.62 12.10
CA THR A 196 8.85 14.08 11.87
C THR A 196 10.28 14.60 11.98
N SER A 197 11.23 13.78 12.44
CA SER A 197 12.67 14.06 12.38
C SER A 197 13.44 12.73 12.42
N PHE A 198 14.11 12.39 11.33
CA PHE A 198 14.84 11.14 11.17
C PHE A 198 16.26 11.24 11.74
N SER A 199 16.58 10.37 12.71
CA SER A 199 17.90 10.31 13.35
C SER A 199 18.89 9.48 12.54
N ALA A 200 20.19 9.76 12.66
CA ALA A 200 21.24 8.86 12.16
C ALA A 200 21.25 7.49 12.88
N ALA A 201 20.64 7.38 14.06
CA ALA A 201 20.48 6.13 14.80
C ALA A 201 19.16 5.38 14.48
N ASP A 202 18.27 5.98 13.69
CA ASP A 202 17.05 5.30 13.22
C ASP A 202 17.35 4.30 12.10
N ASN A 203 16.55 3.24 12.02
CA ASN A 203 16.54 2.34 10.86
C ASN A 203 15.67 2.94 9.73
N PRO A 204 16.22 3.25 8.53
CA PRO A 204 15.45 3.80 7.42
C PRO A 204 14.29 2.92 6.94
N ALA A 205 14.34 1.62 7.21
CA ALA A 205 13.31 0.65 6.84
C ALA A 205 12.09 0.63 7.77
N ASP A 206 12.18 1.22 8.97
CA ASP A 206 11.05 1.30 9.91
C ASP A 206 10.00 2.33 9.46
N PHE A 207 10.36 3.23 8.53
CA PHE A 207 9.58 4.41 8.16
C PHE A 207 9.27 4.52 6.67
N TYR A 208 7.99 4.69 6.35
CA TYR A 208 7.52 5.01 5.00
C TYR A 208 7.75 6.48 4.65
N TRP A 209 7.39 7.41 5.55
CA TRP A 209 7.63 8.84 5.38
C TRP A 209 8.70 9.34 6.37
N LYS A 210 9.75 9.95 5.85
CA LYS A 210 10.91 10.38 6.64
C LYS A 210 11.15 11.87 6.43
N ALA A 211 10.90 12.66 7.47
CA ALA A 211 11.34 14.05 7.50
C ALA A 211 12.77 14.15 8.04
N TYR A 212 13.62 14.89 7.34
CA TYR A 212 15.02 15.11 7.67
C TYR A 212 15.25 16.59 7.94
N PRO A 213 16.03 16.95 8.97
CA PRO A 213 16.62 18.28 9.07
C PRO A 213 17.61 18.51 7.90
N GLU A 214 17.89 19.79 7.64
CA GLU A 214 18.72 20.26 6.52
C GLU A 214 20.15 19.65 6.52
N ASN A 215 20.85 19.71 5.37
CA ASN A 215 22.21 19.17 5.13
C ASN A 215 22.40 17.63 5.11
N THR A 216 21.34 16.83 5.15
CA THR A 216 21.42 15.35 5.17
C THR A 216 21.71 14.67 3.83
N GLY A 217 21.91 15.42 2.74
CA GLY A 217 22.35 14.87 1.43
C GLY A 217 21.34 13.93 0.76
N VAL A 218 20.06 14.06 1.09
CA VAL A 218 19.01 13.09 0.73
C VAL A 218 18.78 13.03 -0.78
N GLN A 219 18.88 11.83 -1.34
CA GLN A 219 18.65 11.56 -2.76
C GLN A 219 17.19 11.15 -3.04
N GLY A 220 16.71 11.47 -4.24
CA GLY A 220 15.37 11.11 -4.72
C GLY A 220 14.47 12.31 -4.98
N ALA A 221 13.18 12.05 -5.22
CA ALA A 221 12.16 13.09 -5.31
C ALA A 221 11.76 13.52 -3.88
N VAL A 222 12.08 14.76 -3.51
CA VAL A 222 11.96 15.27 -2.14
C VAL A 222 10.85 16.33 -2.03
N ILE A 223 10.06 16.24 -0.98
CA ILE A 223 9.14 17.31 -0.55
C ILE A 223 9.93 18.25 0.36
N ASP A 224 10.03 19.54 0.05
CA ASP A 224 10.80 20.52 0.82
C ASP A 224 9.83 21.58 1.38
N LEU A 225 9.58 21.55 2.69
CA LEU A 225 8.67 22.48 3.37
C LEU A 225 9.23 23.90 3.44
N LYS A 226 10.55 24.03 3.47
CA LYS A 226 11.27 25.30 3.63
C LYS A 226 11.30 26.09 2.33
N ARG A 227 11.54 25.40 1.21
CA ARG A 227 11.46 25.96 -0.16
C ARG A 227 10.06 25.89 -0.76
N ARG A 228 9.13 25.18 -0.13
CA ARG A 228 7.77 24.89 -0.61
C ARG A 228 7.75 24.23 -2.00
N THR A 229 8.71 23.34 -2.24
CA THR A 229 8.80 22.59 -3.51
C THR A 229 8.40 21.14 -3.30
N ILE A 230 7.65 20.60 -4.25
CA ILE A 230 7.21 19.19 -4.26
C ILE A 230 7.63 18.52 -5.57
N PRO A 231 7.73 17.17 -5.57
CA PRO A 231 7.69 16.38 -6.81
C PRO A 231 6.45 16.70 -7.64
N GLN A 232 6.47 16.36 -8.93
CA GLN A 232 5.29 16.47 -9.78
C GLN A 232 4.11 15.70 -9.16
N ILE A 233 2.97 16.40 -9.01
CA ILE A 233 1.76 15.80 -8.45
C ILE A 233 1.33 14.63 -9.34
N PRO A 234 1.12 13.42 -8.77
CA PRO A 234 0.68 12.26 -9.52
C PRO A 234 -0.62 12.52 -10.28
N ALA A 235 -0.64 12.24 -11.58
CA ALA A 235 -1.84 12.27 -12.40
C ALA A 235 -2.69 11.00 -12.15
N CYS A 236 -3.10 10.81 -10.89
CA CYS A 236 -3.82 9.63 -10.43
C CYS A 236 -5.08 10.02 -9.65
N ARG A 237 -5.96 9.03 -9.48
CA ARG A 237 -7.26 9.21 -8.83
C ARG A 237 -7.16 9.66 -7.36
N ALA A 238 -6.09 9.31 -6.65
CA ALA A 238 -5.85 9.80 -5.29
C ALA A 238 -5.63 11.33 -5.25
N ALA A 239 -5.01 11.93 -6.27
CA ALA A 239 -4.84 13.39 -6.35
C ALA A 239 -6.17 14.11 -6.67
N GLU A 240 -7.05 13.50 -7.46
CA GLU A 240 -8.42 14.01 -7.66
C GLU A 240 -9.26 13.90 -6.37
N TYR A 241 -9.13 12.78 -5.65
CA TYR A 241 -9.83 12.58 -4.39
C TYR A 241 -9.34 13.60 -3.33
N ALA A 242 -8.03 13.83 -3.24
CA ALA A 242 -7.44 14.85 -2.38
C ALA A 242 -7.98 16.26 -2.66
N ARG A 243 -8.23 16.62 -3.93
CA ARG A 243 -8.81 17.92 -4.34
C ARG A 243 -10.31 18.05 -4.09
N SER A 244 -11.06 16.96 -4.19
CA SER A 244 -12.52 16.99 -4.16
C SER A 244 -13.14 16.59 -2.83
N GLY A 245 -12.47 15.78 -2.02
CA GLY A 245 -13.06 15.12 -0.86
C GLY A 245 -14.15 14.10 -1.19
N VAL A 246 -14.36 13.78 -2.47
CA VAL A 246 -15.43 12.88 -2.94
C VAL A 246 -14.86 11.62 -3.61
N MET A 247 -14.89 10.50 -2.89
CA MET A 247 -14.79 9.18 -3.50
C MET A 247 -15.98 8.96 -4.42
N ASN A 248 -15.75 8.43 -5.61
CA ASN A 248 -16.83 8.05 -6.50
C ASN A 248 -17.50 6.75 -6.00
N ASN A 249 -18.68 6.42 -6.55
CA ASN A 249 -19.40 5.19 -6.15
C ASN A 249 -18.62 3.91 -6.49
N ARG A 250 -17.68 3.96 -7.44
CA ARG A 250 -16.81 2.83 -7.80
C ARG A 250 -15.80 2.52 -6.70
N GLU A 251 -15.18 3.56 -6.13
CA GLU A 251 -14.29 3.49 -4.96
C GLU A 251 -15.05 3.07 -3.70
N ARG A 252 -16.14 3.77 -3.38
CA ARG A 252 -16.94 3.53 -2.15
C ARG A 252 -17.44 2.09 -2.00
N PHE A 253 -17.80 1.45 -3.11
CA PHE A 253 -18.39 0.11 -3.12
C PHE A 253 -17.47 -0.95 -3.72
N ASN A 254 -16.21 -0.62 -4.04
CA ASN A 254 -15.24 -1.48 -4.73
C ASN A 254 -15.83 -2.16 -6.00
N LEU A 255 -16.72 -1.45 -6.69
CA LEU A 255 -17.49 -2.01 -7.80
C LEU A 255 -16.65 -2.08 -9.06
N THR A 256 -16.82 -3.19 -9.78
CA THR A 256 -16.24 -3.38 -11.11
C THR A 256 -17.37 -3.36 -12.10
N VAL A 257 -17.40 -2.29 -12.89
CA VAL A 257 -18.36 -2.13 -13.98
C VAL A 257 -17.59 -2.42 -15.27
N SER A 258 -18.10 -3.34 -16.08
CA SER A 258 -17.63 -3.52 -17.46
C SER A 258 -17.70 -2.18 -18.19
N ALA A 259 -16.66 -1.84 -18.96
CA ALA A 259 -16.63 -0.56 -19.67
C ALA A 259 -17.91 -0.37 -20.52
N PRO A 260 -18.45 0.86 -20.64
CA PRO A 260 -19.48 1.14 -21.63
C PRO A 260 -18.99 0.68 -23.00
N PRO A 261 -19.83 0.06 -23.85
CA PRO A 261 -19.43 -0.26 -25.21
C PRO A 261 -18.96 1.05 -25.89
N PRO A 262 -17.82 1.03 -26.59
CA PRO A 262 -17.29 2.23 -27.22
C PRO A 262 -18.35 2.82 -28.14
N ALA A 263 -18.57 4.14 -28.05
CA ALA A 263 -19.56 4.82 -28.86
C ALA A 263 -19.28 4.55 -30.34
N SER A 264 -20.13 3.74 -30.97
CA SER A 264 -20.01 3.43 -32.39
C SER A 264 -20.21 4.72 -33.16
N ARG A 265 -19.11 5.25 -33.72
CA ARG A 265 -19.20 6.28 -34.76
C ARG A 265 -19.97 5.65 -35.92
N LYS A 266 -21.26 5.96 -36.02
CA LYS A 266 -22.01 5.75 -37.26
C LYS A 266 -21.34 6.62 -38.31
N PHE A 267 -20.56 6.00 -39.18
CA PHE A 267 -20.23 6.60 -40.45
C PHE A 267 -21.50 6.52 -41.29
N ASP A 268 -22.15 7.67 -41.50
CA ASP A 268 -23.15 7.76 -42.57
C ASP A 268 -22.40 7.60 -43.89
N VAL A 269 -22.46 6.39 -44.43
CA VAL A 269 -22.04 6.10 -45.80
C VAL A 269 -23.01 6.83 -46.71
N ILE A 270 -22.55 7.93 -47.30
CA ILE A 270 -23.27 8.59 -48.38
C ILE A 270 -23.15 7.67 -49.60
N ASP A 271 -24.18 6.88 -49.86
CA ASP A 271 -24.26 6.06 -51.06
C ASP A 271 -24.24 6.94 -52.30
N THR A 272 -23.09 6.97 -52.98
CA THR A 272 -22.97 7.51 -54.34
C THR A 272 -23.80 6.67 -55.29
N GLN A 273 -24.88 7.25 -55.80
CA GLN A 273 -25.72 6.62 -56.82
C GLN A 273 -24.91 6.26 -58.07
N SER A 274 -24.90 4.97 -58.44
CA SER A 274 -24.56 4.55 -59.80
C SER A 274 -25.41 3.36 -60.23
N GLY A 275 -26.47 3.67 -60.98
CA GLY A 275 -26.77 3.02 -62.25
C GLY A 275 -26.86 1.48 -62.33
N LYS A 276 -28.12 1.03 -62.32
CA LYS A 276 -28.72 0.15 -63.36
C LYS A 276 -28.49 -1.38 -63.37
N ASP A 277 -29.64 -2.00 -63.66
CA ASP A 277 -29.90 -3.24 -64.41
C ASP A 277 -29.61 -4.62 -63.77
N GLY A 278 -30.65 -5.47 -63.78
CA GLY A 278 -30.46 -6.90 -64.05
C GLY A 278 -31.03 -7.92 -63.04
N GLY A 279 -32.29 -8.32 -63.26
CA GLY A 279 -32.71 -9.73 -63.33
C GLY A 279 -32.35 -10.71 -62.19
N SER A 280 -33.39 -11.16 -61.48
CA SER A 280 -33.39 -12.46 -60.76
C SER A 280 -33.17 -13.64 -61.72
N PHE A 281 -32.20 -14.53 -61.43
CA PHE A 281 -32.45 -15.98 -61.24
C PHE A 281 -31.22 -16.79 -60.75
N ALA A 282 -31.45 -17.69 -59.77
CA ALA A 282 -30.85 -19.03 -59.60
C ALA A 282 -29.32 -19.29 -59.48
N ALA A 283 -28.94 -19.71 -58.25
CA ALA A 283 -28.58 -21.10 -57.88
C ALA A 283 -27.10 -21.59 -57.72
N LYS A 284 -26.98 -22.51 -56.73
CA LYS A 284 -25.91 -23.48 -56.39
C LYS A 284 -24.64 -22.91 -55.70
N LEU A 285 -24.24 -23.26 -54.47
CA LEU A 285 -24.28 -24.49 -53.64
C LEU A 285 -23.08 -25.44 -53.83
N ILE A 286 -22.00 -25.17 -53.09
CA ILE A 286 -20.98 -26.08 -52.47
C ILE A 286 -20.36 -25.26 -51.30
N GLY A 287 -20.05 -25.73 -50.09
CA GLY A 287 -20.27 -27.01 -49.40
C GLY A 287 -19.32 -27.15 -48.18
N GLY A 288 -19.84 -27.51 -47.00
CA GLY A 288 -19.06 -27.78 -45.76
C GLY A 288 -18.82 -26.54 -44.86
N ALA A 289 -18.95 -26.60 -43.52
CA ALA A 289 -19.41 -27.70 -42.65
C ALA A 289 -20.10 -27.14 -41.39
N VAL A 290 -21.18 -27.80 -40.92
CA VAL A 290 -21.85 -27.53 -39.64
C VAL A 290 -22.07 -28.86 -38.91
N ALA A 291 -21.29 -29.06 -37.83
CA ALA A 291 -21.24 -30.19 -36.90
C ALA A 291 -20.11 -29.85 -35.89
N LEU A 292 -20.11 -30.06 -34.57
CA LEU A 292 -21.04 -30.47 -33.49
C LEU A 292 -20.73 -29.50 -32.31
N SER A 293 -21.46 -29.33 -31.20
CA SER A 293 -22.68 -29.95 -30.64
C SER A 293 -23.34 -28.95 -29.65
N VAL A 294 -24.53 -29.27 -29.13
CA VAL A 294 -25.07 -28.73 -27.86
C VAL A 294 -24.94 -29.82 -26.78
N VAL A 295 -24.93 -29.43 -25.50
CA VAL A 295 -24.90 -30.27 -24.28
C VAL A 295 -23.52 -30.87 -23.91
N LEU A 296 -22.91 -30.36 -22.84
CA LEU A 296 -22.77 -31.09 -21.56
C LEU A 296 -22.25 -30.16 -20.45
N VAL A 297 -23.18 -29.72 -19.59
CA VAL A 297 -22.89 -29.26 -18.23
C VAL A 297 -22.82 -30.50 -17.32
N ALA A 298 -22.03 -30.42 -16.24
CA ALA A 298 -21.69 -31.47 -15.26
C ALA A 298 -20.56 -32.43 -15.69
N GLY A 299 -19.38 -32.29 -15.07
CA GLY A 299 -18.26 -33.20 -15.30
C GLY A 299 -16.85 -32.75 -14.88
N VAL A 300 -16.67 -31.97 -13.80
CA VAL A 300 -15.31 -31.62 -13.29
C VAL A 300 -15.15 -31.81 -11.76
N PHE A 301 -16.23 -31.78 -10.98
CA PHE A 301 -16.19 -32.18 -9.56
C PHE A 301 -16.35 -33.70 -9.42
N GLY A 302 -15.23 -34.44 -9.47
CA GLY A 302 -15.30 -35.91 -9.45
C GLY A 302 -14.03 -36.72 -9.21
N VAL A 303 -12.86 -36.11 -8.94
CA VAL A 303 -11.62 -36.86 -8.60
C VAL A 303 -10.78 -36.12 -7.56
N TYR A 304 -11.26 -36.00 -6.31
CA TYR A 304 -10.37 -35.70 -5.16
C TYR A 304 -10.92 -36.04 -3.76
N TYR A 305 -11.66 -37.15 -3.59
CA TYR A 305 -11.86 -37.76 -2.26
C TYR A 305 -12.16 -39.26 -2.36
N SER A 306 -11.64 -40.02 -1.38
CA SER A 306 -11.69 -41.50 -1.18
C SER A 306 -10.48 -42.25 -1.73
N ILE A 307 -9.79 -43.13 -0.99
CA ILE A 307 -9.80 -43.50 0.44
C ILE A 307 -8.33 -43.83 0.79
N ASP A 308 -7.86 -43.50 2.00
CA ASP A 308 -6.60 -44.07 2.52
C ASP A 308 -6.90 -45.19 3.53
N GLY A 309 -6.15 -46.28 3.46
CA GLY A 309 -6.62 -47.62 3.86
C GLY A 309 -5.53 -48.66 4.13
N ALA A 310 -4.51 -48.27 4.91
CA ALA A 310 -3.61 -49.13 5.68
C ALA A 310 -2.60 -50.07 4.97
N SER A 311 -1.33 -49.61 4.99
CA SER A 311 -0.14 -50.37 5.43
C SER A 311 0.50 -51.47 4.54
N LYS A 312 1.72 -51.19 4.03
CA LYS A 312 3.01 -51.75 4.52
C LYS A 312 4.23 -51.23 3.70
N LYS A 313 5.39 -51.18 4.36
CA LYS A 313 6.74 -50.83 3.83
C LYS A 313 7.47 -52.12 3.35
N PRO A 314 8.72 -52.06 2.81
CA PRO A 314 9.32 -51.16 1.80
C PRO A 314 10.17 -51.93 0.74
N SER A 315 10.53 -51.31 -0.39
CA SER A 315 11.72 -51.72 -1.17
C SER A 315 12.35 -50.55 -1.97
N ARG A 316 13.64 -50.70 -2.32
CA ARG A 316 14.50 -49.66 -2.92
C ARG A 316 14.50 -49.68 -4.45
N SER A 317 14.94 -48.54 -5.00
CA SER A 317 15.58 -48.33 -6.31
C SER A 317 14.85 -48.76 -7.58
N ASN A 318 14.53 -47.77 -8.42
CA ASN A 318 15.42 -47.48 -9.56
C ASN A 318 15.34 -45.99 -9.97
N VAL A 319 16.45 -45.48 -10.49
CA VAL A 319 16.57 -44.12 -11.03
C VAL A 319 16.16 -44.15 -12.51
N SER A 320 15.34 -43.20 -12.92
CA SER A 320 15.18 -42.82 -14.33
C SER A 320 14.90 -41.31 -14.44
N GLU A 321 15.31 -40.74 -15.57
CA GLU A 321 15.57 -39.31 -15.77
C GLU A 321 14.32 -38.42 -15.91
N PRO A 322 14.43 -37.09 -15.73
CA PRO A 322 13.29 -36.18 -15.75
C PRO A 322 12.63 -36.08 -17.14
N VAL A 323 11.30 -36.14 -17.15
CA VAL A 323 10.44 -35.91 -18.32
C VAL A 323 10.60 -34.47 -18.83
N PRO A 324 10.62 -34.22 -20.16
CA PRO A 324 10.92 -32.88 -20.69
C PRO A 324 9.82 -31.86 -20.37
N VAL A 325 10.24 -30.65 -20.00
CA VAL A 325 9.34 -29.48 -19.94
C VAL A 325 8.87 -29.15 -21.36
N LEU A 326 7.56 -29.22 -21.58
CA LEU A 326 6.93 -28.68 -22.78
C LEU A 326 7.18 -27.17 -22.83
N LYS A 327 8.12 -26.76 -23.68
CA LYS A 327 8.22 -25.37 -24.14
C LYS A 327 7.00 -25.08 -25.00
N THR A 328 6.02 -24.34 -24.47
CA THR A 328 5.01 -23.69 -25.32
C THR A 328 5.72 -22.78 -26.30
N SER A 329 5.50 -23.05 -27.59
CA SER A 329 6.12 -22.33 -28.71
C SER A 329 5.71 -20.86 -28.72
N ALA A 330 6.69 -19.98 -28.92
CA ALA A 330 6.43 -18.57 -29.18
C ALA A 330 5.71 -18.42 -30.53
N SER A 331 4.41 -18.15 -30.48
CA SER A 331 3.61 -17.69 -31.61
C SER A 331 2.52 -16.72 -31.14
N GLU A 332 2.90 -15.78 -30.28
CA GLU A 332 2.11 -14.56 -30.10
C GLU A 332 2.27 -13.70 -31.36
N SER A 333 1.14 -13.27 -31.92
CA SER A 333 1.11 -12.32 -33.03
C SER A 333 1.92 -11.08 -32.66
N ARG A 334 2.80 -10.61 -33.56
CA ARG A 334 3.41 -9.27 -33.46
C ARG A 334 2.29 -8.23 -33.41
N GLU A 335 1.91 -7.79 -32.22
CA GLU A 335 1.02 -6.64 -32.05
C GLU A 335 1.70 -5.40 -32.63
N ASP A 336 0.96 -4.61 -33.41
CA ASP A 336 1.50 -3.39 -34.02
C ASP A 336 1.56 -2.26 -32.99
N PHE A 337 2.68 -2.19 -32.27
CA PHE A 337 3.00 -1.10 -31.36
C PHE A 337 3.20 0.26 -32.07
N GLY A 338 3.26 0.28 -33.42
CA GLY A 338 3.31 1.50 -34.22
C GLY A 338 2.14 2.44 -33.96
N LYS A 339 0.96 1.91 -33.59
CA LYS A 339 -0.22 2.73 -33.26
C LYS A 339 0.01 3.72 -32.09
N TYR A 340 0.89 3.38 -31.14
CA TYR A 340 1.17 4.22 -29.97
C TYR A 340 2.09 5.41 -30.29
N SER A 341 2.80 5.37 -31.43
CA SER A 341 3.72 6.46 -31.85
C SER A 341 3.00 7.76 -32.21
N ASN A 342 1.73 7.68 -32.63
CA ASN A 342 0.91 8.81 -33.06
C ASN A 342 0.03 9.40 -31.93
N LEU A 343 0.06 8.84 -30.72
CA LEU A 343 -0.75 9.32 -29.59
C LEU A 343 -0.08 10.50 -28.89
N THR A 344 -0.90 11.45 -28.42
CA THR A 344 -0.42 12.48 -27.49
C THR A 344 -0.04 11.85 -26.15
N SER A 345 0.82 12.53 -25.36
CA SER A 345 1.22 12.06 -24.03
C SER A 345 0.00 11.82 -23.11
N GLY A 346 -1.06 12.64 -23.23
CA GLY A 346 -2.30 12.44 -22.46
C GLY A 346 -3.10 11.19 -22.87
N GLU A 347 -3.30 10.98 -24.18
CA GLU A 347 -4.01 9.79 -24.70
C GLU A 347 -3.28 8.50 -24.37
N LEU A 348 -1.95 8.49 -24.53
CA LEU A 348 -1.12 7.33 -24.21
C LEU A 348 -1.22 6.95 -22.72
N LYS A 349 -1.14 7.94 -21.82
CA LYS A 349 -1.26 7.72 -20.37
C LYS A 349 -2.63 7.16 -19.98
N SER A 350 -3.69 7.58 -20.67
CA SER A 350 -5.05 7.03 -20.53
C SER A 350 -5.11 5.56 -20.99
N GLU A 351 -4.61 5.26 -22.18
CA GLU A 351 -4.58 3.89 -22.75
C GLU A 351 -3.78 2.92 -21.87
N VAL A 352 -2.59 3.32 -21.44
CA VAL A 352 -1.72 2.57 -20.52
C VAL A 352 -2.43 2.31 -19.18
N SER A 353 -3.18 3.29 -18.66
CA SER A 353 -3.98 3.12 -17.44
C SER A 353 -5.15 2.13 -17.65
N MET A 354 -5.81 2.16 -18.81
CA MET A 354 -6.85 1.18 -19.16
C MET A 354 -6.30 -0.25 -19.29
N LEU A 355 -5.09 -0.43 -19.82
CA LEU A 355 -4.43 -1.74 -19.90
C LEU A 355 -4.10 -2.30 -18.51
N ILE A 356 -3.61 -1.48 -17.58
CA ILE A 356 -3.44 -1.89 -16.17
C ILE A 356 -4.78 -2.28 -15.53
N GLU A 357 -5.85 -1.52 -15.81
CA GLU A 357 -7.18 -1.83 -15.26
C GLU A 357 -7.73 -3.17 -15.75
N LYS A 358 -7.46 -3.54 -17.01
CA LYS A 358 -7.74 -4.85 -17.61
C LYS A 358 -6.76 -5.96 -17.19
N CYS A 359 -5.74 -5.65 -16.39
CA CYS A 359 -4.66 -6.57 -16.02
C CYS A 359 -3.80 -7.07 -17.20
N GLU A 360 -3.72 -6.27 -18.27
CA GLU A 360 -2.85 -6.45 -19.45
C GLU A 360 -1.50 -5.74 -19.21
N PHE A 361 -0.84 -6.08 -18.10
CA PHE A 361 0.27 -5.30 -17.55
C PHE A 361 1.51 -5.18 -18.45
N GLN A 362 1.88 -6.26 -19.15
CA GLN A 362 3.03 -6.24 -20.07
C GLN A 362 2.74 -5.29 -21.25
N LYS A 363 1.55 -5.37 -21.85
CA LYS A 363 1.13 -4.44 -22.91
C LYS A 363 1.07 -2.99 -22.45
N ALA A 364 0.73 -2.74 -21.17
CA ALA A 364 0.76 -1.39 -20.61
C ALA A 364 2.20 -0.82 -20.56
N LEU A 365 3.20 -1.66 -20.26
CA LEU A 365 4.61 -1.29 -20.35
C LEU A 365 5.07 -1.15 -21.80
N ASP A 366 4.77 -2.12 -22.67
CA ASP A 366 5.21 -2.09 -24.07
C ASP A 366 4.61 -0.88 -24.82
N ALA A 367 3.34 -0.54 -24.58
CA ALA A 367 2.70 0.66 -25.11
C ALA A 367 3.42 1.95 -24.67
N TRP A 368 3.90 2.01 -23.43
CA TRP A 368 4.70 3.13 -22.95
C TRP A 368 6.12 3.11 -23.54
N ASP A 369 6.86 2.02 -23.39
CA ASP A 369 8.27 1.88 -23.74
C ASP A 369 8.54 1.96 -25.26
N CYS A 370 7.59 1.55 -26.10
CA CYS A 370 7.65 1.74 -27.54
C CYS A 370 7.21 3.15 -28.01
N SER A 371 6.74 4.02 -27.11
CA SER A 371 6.32 5.38 -27.47
C SER A 371 7.49 6.36 -27.60
N VAL A 372 7.26 7.46 -28.33
CA VAL A 372 8.19 8.60 -28.38
C VAL A 372 8.35 9.32 -27.04
N HIS A 373 7.39 9.15 -26.12
CA HIS A 373 7.34 9.86 -24.83
C HIS A 373 8.21 9.22 -23.75
N ALA A 374 8.44 7.90 -23.81
CA ALA A 374 9.24 7.17 -22.80
C ALA A 374 10.68 7.71 -22.64
N LYS A 375 11.29 8.21 -23.72
CA LYS A 375 12.63 8.84 -23.68
C LYS A 375 12.63 10.19 -22.96
N ASN A 376 11.51 10.91 -22.98
CA ASN A 376 11.39 12.25 -22.43
C ASN A 376 10.87 12.25 -20.98
N GLU A 377 10.12 11.21 -20.59
CA GLU A 377 9.48 11.09 -19.28
C GLU A 377 9.89 9.78 -18.54
N PRO A 378 11.18 9.53 -18.25
CA PRO A 378 11.63 8.29 -17.62
C PRO A 378 11.01 8.05 -16.23
N ASN A 379 10.70 9.12 -15.48
CA ASN A 379 10.03 9.04 -14.18
C ASN A 379 8.61 8.48 -14.26
N TYR A 380 7.91 8.66 -15.40
CA TYR A 380 6.56 8.12 -15.57
C TYR A 380 6.58 6.58 -15.61
N ARG A 381 7.62 5.96 -16.20
CA ARG A 381 7.80 4.51 -16.20
C ARG A 381 7.96 3.95 -14.77
N VAL A 382 8.63 4.68 -13.88
CA VAL A 382 8.75 4.31 -12.46
C VAL A 382 7.39 4.38 -11.76
N GLY A 383 6.62 5.46 -11.99
CA GLY A 383 5.24 5.56 -11.50
C GLY A 383 4.33 4.45 -12.03
N LEU A 384 4.52 4.04 -13.28
CA LEU A 384 3.78 2.98 -13.94
C LEU A 384 4.01 1.60 -13.28
N LEU A 385 5.27 1.26 -12.98
CA LEU A 385 5.63 0.07 -12.20
C LEU A 385 5.03 0.11 -10.78
N GLY A 386 4.98 1.30 -10.17
CA GLY A 386 4.26 1.54 -8.92
C GLY A 386 2.76 1.22 -9.03
N ALA A 387 2.09 1.69 -10.08
CA ALA A 387 0.67 1.46 -10.34
C ALA A 387 0.34 -0.02 -10.62
N ILE A 388 1.20 -0.73 -11.37
CA ILE A 388 1.10 -2.20 -11.58
C ILE A 388 1.17 -2.93 -10.25
N GLY A 389 2.13 -2.56 -9.39
CA GLY A 389 2.25 -3.12 -8.05
C GLY A 389 1.05 -2.83 -7.14
N TYR A 390 0.50 -1.62 -7.19
CA TYR A 390 -0.71 -1.25 -6.45
C TYR A 390 -1.94 -2.04 -6.93
N LYS A 391 -2.09 -2.25 -8.25
CA LYS A 391 -3.14 -3.11 -8.81
C LYS A 391 -3.01 -4.55 -8.31
N ALA A 392 -1.79 -5.09 -8.23
CA ALA A 392 -1.54 -6.41 -7.65
C ALA A 392 -1.98 -6.52 -6.18
N ASP A 393 -1.69 -5.49 -5.36
CA ASP A 393 -2.09 -5.46 -3.94
C ASP A 393 -3.61 -5.45 -3.75
N ASN A 394 -4.33 -4.74 -4.62
CA ASN A 394 -5.80 -4.67 -4.63
C ASN A 394 -6.44 -5.99 -5.07
N LEU A 395 -5.91 -6.61 -6.13
CA LEU A 395 -6.34 -7.94 -6.59
C LEU A 395 -6.17 -8.98 -5.48
N MET A 396 -4.99 -9.04 -4.86
CA MET A 396 -4.70 -9.93 -3.73
C MET A 396 -5.61 -9.65 -2.52
N ARG A 397 -5.92 -8.38 -2.21
CA ARG A 397 -6.79 -8.01 -1.10
C ARG A 397 -8.25 -8.42 -1.31
N TYR A 398 -8.78 -8.26 -2.53
CA TYR A 398 -10.09 -8.80 -2.88
C TYR A 398 -10.14 -10.31 -2.62
N SER A 399 -9.16 -11.05 -3.15
CA SER A 399 -9.12 -12.50 -3.01
C SER A 399 -8.98 -12.94 -1.57
N GLU A 400 -8.18 -12.23 -0.77
CA GLU A 400 -8.05 -12.47 0.67
C GLU A 400 -9.39 -12.38 1.40
N ASN A 401 -10.14 -11.29 1.17
CA ASN A 401 -11.46 -11.08 1.79
C ASN A 401 -12.46 -12.18 1.40
N ILE A 402 -12.50 -12.55 0.12
CA ILE A 402 -13.37 -13.64 -0.39
C ILE A 402 -12.98 -14.99 0.21
N PHE A 403 -11.68 -15.30 0.33
CA PHE A 403 -11.22 -16.56 0.93
C PHE A 403 -11.48 -16.65 2.43
N MET A 404 -11.54 -15.52 3.16
CA MET A 404 -11.94 -15.51 4.57
C MET A 404 -13.47 -15.54 4.78
N SER A 405 -14.26 -15.16 3.76
CA SER A 405 -15.72 -15.15 3.86
C SER A 405 -16.31 -16.56 3.79
N GLN A 406 -17.16 -16.89 4.76
CA GLN A 406 -17.95 -18.13 4.75
C GLN A 406 -19.18 -18.05 3.83
N MET A 407 -19.59 -16.83 3.42
CA MET A 407 -20.82 -16.59 2.64
C MET A 407 -20.55 -16.19 1.18
N ALA A 408 -19.27 -16.15 0.75
CA ALA A 408 -18.93 -15.82 -0.64
C ALA A 408 -19.40 -16.91 -1.61
N SER A 409 -20.04 -16.47 -2.69
CA SER A 409 -20.55 -17.30 -3.78
C SER A 409 -19.44 -17.93 -4.63
N ASP A 410 -19.77 -19.00 -5.35
CA ASP A 410 -18.81 -19.68 -6.24
C ASP A 410 -18.27 -18.75 -7.35
N SER A 411 -19.09 -17.81 -7.82
CA SER A 411 -18.68 -16.78 -8.79
C SER A 411 -17.62 -15.84 -8.20
N GLU A 412 -17.81 -15.38 -6.96
CA GLU A 412 -16.83 -14.55 -6.25
C GLU A 412 -15.55 -15.33 -5.95
N ARG A 413 -15.65 -16.63 -5.61
CA ARG A 413 -14.49 -17.50 -5.39
C ARG A 413 -13.69 -17.74 -6.66
N ALA A 414 -14.35 -18.05 -7.78
CA ALA A 414 -13.71 -18.19 -9.09
C ALA A 414 -12.97 -16.91 -9.48
N ARG A 415 -13.63 -15.76 -9.27
CA ARG A 415 -13.03 -14.44 -9.51
C ARG A 415 -11.87 -14.11 -8.57
N ALA A 416 -11.94 -14.51 -7.30
CA ALA A 416 -10.84 -14.37 -6.35
C ALA A 416 -9.62 -15.20 -6.79
N ILE A 417 -9.84 -16.40 -7.34
CA ILE A 417 -8.77 -17.24 -7.91
C ILE A 417 -8.15 -16.53 -9.13
N GLU A 418 -8.96 -16.03 -10.06
CA GLU A 418 -8.49 -15.27 -11.23
C GLU A 418 -7.66 -14.04 -10.82
N ASN A 419 -8.12 -13.27 -9.84
CA ASN A 419 -7.41 -12.11 -9.31
C ASN A 419 -6.03 -12.48 -8.72
N VAL A 420 -5.86 -13.65 -8.09
CA VAL A 420 -4.54 -14.12 -7.62
C VAL A 420 -3.63 -14.43 -8.81
N PHE A 421 -4.12 -15.02 -9.90
CA PHE A 421 -3.31 -15.23 -11.10
C PHE A 421 -3.00 -13.93 -11.84
N ALA A 422 -3.93 -12.97 -11.89
CA ALA A 422 -3.68 -11.63 -12.42
C ALA A 422 -2.61 -10.89 -11.60
N ALA A 423 -2.70 -10.94 -10.27
CA ALA A 423 -1.66 -10.42 -9.40
C ALA A 423 -0.30 -11.08 -9.66
N ARG A 424 -0.25 -12.39 -9.95
CA ARG A 424 1.02 -13.05 -10.32
C ARG A 424 1.65 -12.43 -11.55
N ARG A 425 0.87 -12.19 -12.61
CA ARG A 425 1.36 -11.54 -13.86
C ARG A 425 1.90 -10.13 -13.60
N ALA A 426 1.28 -9.37 -12.71
CA ALA A 426 1.80 -8.07 -12.28
C ALA A 426 3.13 -8.18 -11.50
N LEU A 427 3.32 -9.24 -10.72
CA LEU A 427 4.55 -9.49 -9.95
C LEU A 427 5.67 -10.17 -10.77
N ASP A 428 5.37 -10.71 -11.95
CA ASP A 428 6.37 -11.23 -12.89
C ASP A 428 7.01 -10.14 -13.77
N ILE A 429 6.52 -8.90 -13.66
CA ILE A 429 7.11 -7.74 -14.33
C ILE A 429 8.33 -7.24 -13.57
N ASP A 430 9.44 -7.12 -14.29
CA ASP A 430 10.70 -6.65 -13.72
C ASP A 430 10.63 -5.17 -13.31
N GLY A 431 11.28 -4.84 -12.19
CA GLY A 431 11.25 -3.51 -11.59
C GLY A 431 9.99 -3.14 -10.80
N VAL A 432 8.98 -4.02 -10.66
CA VAL A 432 7.84 -3.74 -9.77
C VAL A 432 8.31 -3.65 -8.31
N PRO A 433 8.01 -2.54 -7.58
CA PRO A 433 8.53 -2.34 -6.24
C PRO A 433 7.97 -3.35 -5.22
N ARG A 434 8.61 -3.49 -4.05
CA ARG A 434 8.18 -4.37 -2.94
C ARG A 434 7.98 -5.85 -3.35
N ILE A 435 8.65 -6.32 -4.41
CA ILE A 435 8.40 -7.64 -5.00
C ILE A 435 8.49 -8.80 -3.98
N ALA A 436 9.48 -8.80 -3.08
CA ALA A 436 9.65 -9.86 -2.08
C ALA A 436 8.47 -9.96 -1.10
N GLU A 437 7.95 -8.82 -0.64
CA GLU A 437 6.80 -8.74 0.26
C GLU A 437 5.50 -9.17 -0.44
N ARG A 438 5.28 -8.64 -1.66
CA ARG A 438 4.12 -8.97 -2.49
C ARG A 438 4.10 -10.44 -2.89
N MET A 439 5.27 -11.01 -3.23
CA MET A 439 5.42 -12.45 -3.50
C MET A 439 5.18 -13.33 -2.28
N LYS A 440 5.56 -12.88 -1.07
CA LYS A 440 5.22 -13.60 0.17
C LYS A 440 3.70 -13.68 0.34
N ARG A 441 3.00 -12.54 0.26
CA ARG A 441 1.53 -12.46 0.36
C ARG A 441 0.84 -13.27 -0.74
N TRP A 442 1.34 -13.19 -1.97
CA TRP A 442 0.84 -13.98 -3.09
C TRP A 442 0.96 -15.50 -2.84
N ASN A 443 2.10 -15.96 -2.33
CA ASN A 443 2.31 -17.37 -1.98
C ASN A 443 1.37 -17.85 -0.87
N GLU A 444 1.04 -16.99 0.10
CA GLU A 444 0.07 -17.30 1.16
C GLU A 444 -1.35 -17.44 0.60
N LEU A 445 -1.76 -16.59 -0.35
CA LEU A 445 -3.05 -16.70 -1.04
C LEU A 445 -3.12 -17.88 -2.00
N ASN A 446 -2.07 -18.15 -2.77
CA ASN A 446 -1.99 -19.31 -3.68
C ASN A 446 -2.10 -20.64 -2.91
N LYS A 447 -1.59 -20.72 -1.67
CA LYS A 447 -1.81 -21.87 -0.77
C LYS A 447 -3.28 -22.06 -0.36
N LYS A 448 -4.09 -20.99 -0.30
CA LYS A 448 -5.53 -21.07 -0.02
C LYS A 448 -6.35 -21.56 -1.23
N ILE A 449 -5.80 -21.48 -2.45
CA ILE A 449 -6.43 -22.01 -3.68
C ILE A 449 -6.21 -23.52 -3.83
N LYS A 450 -5.11 -24.04 -3.27
CA LYS A 450 -4.73 -25.47 -3.31
C LYS A 450 -5.31 -26.29 -2.15
N LYS A 451 -6.21 -25.72 -1.36
CA LYS A 451 -6.94 -26.35 -0.26
C LYS A 451 -8.42 -26.34 -0.55
#